data_AF-K6WG52-F1
#
_entry.id   AF-K6WG52-F1
#
_cell.length_a   1.000
_cell.length_b   1.000
_cell.length_c   1.000
_cell.angle_alpha   90.00
_cell.angle_beta   90.00
_cell.angle_gamma   90.00
#
_symmetry.space_group_name_H-M   'P 1'
#
loop_
_entity.id
_entity.type
_entity.pdbx_description
1 polymer ?
#
loop_
_entity_poly.entity_id
_entity_poly.type
_entity_poly.pdbx_seq_one_letter_code
_entity_poly.pdbx_strand_id
1 'polypeptide(L)'
;MSIATNRTAFVADQIVELPAFPLLSTDFAIGLQPCETGLRLTASSDEVKDGNLVMTYEDGQWIDRTPEADIAASSSKVALWSLLIPEEVRDLDSNDEQAFSEQFMATLDAHVELAELFTTLVTSGWHVVARHDDTGADGCGTPQMRIHAVTPDIDRDRAAIALRALQLPADISYIDVAYGGQSANDGRVQWRFATEDTVAVSSHGDRNLVSINDVMTYALSSAPGWTLRPGIDAPVERHTAGNAMKASVLPSRPVPSTNTKDDVKQRLHAVHEWAQHHDFGPAVAPAIPKVVQQTLNDLGAGNVGYYLLEFKNGDCYLGQSISIAERLKGHRTLRKDIKRIRLRPDPAANSLANPLRHLLDQERTLIHSIQAAGLPARNKAEMTYLSGEQRPLDEIFDQNGTSMAEWLSDPIGTNRREDVTGRALTPNSARIAAGEEAYELWLKRAGAGATTVRSLLWTYMQRCLPLPLHTEHVHWVLSSPAVIPPHRALSNLSIGWTEALRIMIDKNGHLRAMLHVNGVELLGPDMADDALVRFMRQHPGVSVTESPYQAAGPFNLMLWTPDLQSLRDLLDDTAVTRAAATAALHLMRQSRPGRNRDSHNPVLVNAILGVQG
;
A
#
# COMPACT_ATOMS: atom_id res chain seq x y z
N MET A 1 -1.91 -1.28 -31.70
CA MET A 1 -1.95 0.01 -30.97
C MET A 1 -1.29 -0.25 -29.63
N SER A 2 -0.11 0.33 -29.35
CA SER A 2 0.58 0.13 -28.06
C SER A 2 -0.03 1.09 -27.05
N ILE A 3 -0.80 0.56 -26.10
CA ILE A 3 -1.29 1.33 -24.95
C ILE A 3 -0.15 1.36 -23.94
N ALA A 4 0.72 2.36 -24.05
CA ALA A 4 1.63 2.73 -22.97
C ALA A 4 0.80 3.45 -21.88
N THR A 5 0.09 2.67 -21.07
CA THR A 5 -0.51 3.18 -19.83
C THR A 5 0.59 3.28 -18.77
N ASN A 6 0.99 4.51 -18.42
CA ASN A 6 1.65 4.76 -17.15
C ASN A 6 0.64 4.43 -16.04
N ARG A 7 0.78 3.25 -15.41
CA ARG A 7 -0.08 2.80 -14.31
C ARG A 7 0.65 3.03 -12.99
N THR A 8 -0.03 3.67 -12.04
CA THR A 8 0.34 3.69 -10.62
C THR A 8 -0.89 3.26 -9.82
N ALA A 9 -1.00 1.96 -9.59
CA ALA A 9 -1.87 1.35 -8.57
C ALA A 9 -0.92 0.81 -7.48
N PHE A 10 -1.28 0.84 -6.19
CA PHE A 10 -0.32 0.57 -5.10
C PHE A 10 -1.07 0.20 -3.80
N VAL A 11 -0.79 -0.81 -2.93
CA VAL A 11 0.07 -2.01 -2.98
C VAL A 11 -0.56 -3.23 -2.27
N ALA A 12 -1.62 -3.06 -1.45
CA ALA A 12 -2.32 -4.21 -0.83
C ALA A 12 -3.22 -4.96 -1.82
N ASP A 13 -3.92 -4.20 -2.66
CA ASP A 13 -4.70 -4.74 -3.77
C ASP A 13 -3.80 -5.17 -4.92
N GLN A 14 -2.49 -4.88 -4.88
CA GLN A 14 -1.57 -5.20 -5.96
C GLN A 14 -0.95 -6.58 -5.87
N ILE A 15 -0.82 -7.21 -4.69
CA ILE A 15 -0.58 -8.67 -4.71
C ILE A 15 -1.77 -9.41 -5.37
N VAL A 16 -2.91 -8.69 -5.53
CA VAL A 16 -4.16 -9.13 -6.19
C VAL A 16 -4.47 -8.35 -7.52
N GLU A 17 -3.62 -7.41 -7.99
CA GLU A 17 -3.76 -6.64 -9.25
C GLU A 17 -2.40 -6.33 -9.94
N LEU A 18 -1.35 -7.15 -9.79
CA LEU A 18 0.01 -7.02 -10.41
C LEU A 18 0.20 -7.92 -11.65
N PRO A 19 -0.38 -7.61 -12.82
CA PRO A 19 0.02 -8.24 -14.05
C PRO A 19 1.37 -7.67 -14.49
N ALA A 20 2.42 -8.47 -14.28
CA ALA A 20 3.81 -8.31 -14.75
C ALA A 20 4.69 -7.33 -13.97
N PHE A 21 5.33 -7.81 -12.89
CA PHE A 21 6.66 -7.32 -12.51
C PHE A 21 7.68 -7.80 -13.53
N PRO A 22 8.35 -6.97 -14.33
CA PRO A 22 9.61 -7.37 -14.90
C PRO A 22 10.64 -7.10 -13.80
N LEU A 23 10.77 -8.03 -12.84
CA LEU A 23 12.03 -8.15 -12.11
C LEU A 23 13.17 -8.23 -13.13
N LEU A 24 12.88 -8.95 -14.23
CA LEU A 24 13.76 -9.27 -15.34
C LEU A 24 14.10 -8.04 -16.21
N SER A 25 15.18 -8.16 -16.99
CA SER A 25 15.64 -7.13 -17.93
C SER A 25 14.56 -6.82 -18.97
N THR A 26 14.79 -5.78 -19.79
CA THR A 26 13.93 -5.42 -20.93
C THR A 26 13.69 -6.54 -21.94
N ASP A 27 14.45 -7.64 -21.84
CA ASP A 27 14.52 -8.71 -22.83
C ASP A 27 13.71 -9.94 -22.39
N PHE A 28 12.80 -9.78 -21.43
CA PHE A 28 11.88 -10.81 -20.95
C PHE A 28 10.44 -10.30 -20.94
N ALA A 29 9.56 -10.99 -21.66
CA ALA A 29 8.15 -10.69 -21.76
C ALA A 29 7.31 -11.81 -21.13
N ILE A 30 6.51 -11.44 -20.12
CA ILE A 30 5.40 -12.27 -19.67
C ILE A 30 4.16 -11.78 -20.41
N GLY A 31 3.60 -12.65 -21.24
CA GLY A 31 2.40 -12.38 -21.99
C GLY A 31 1.23 -13.16 -21.42
N LEU A 32 0.17 -12.46 -21.05
CA LEU A 32 -1.14 -13.06 -20.92
C LEU A 32 -1.88 -12.86 -22.25
N GLN A 33 -2.09 -13.94 -22.99
CA GLN A 33 -2.75 -13.90 -24.30
C GLN A 33 -4.09 -14.63 -24.22
N PRO A 34 -5.18 -14.04 -24.72
CA PRO A 34 -6.39 -14.80 -24.92
C PRO A 34 -6.22 -15.80 -26.06
N CYS A 35 -6.91 -16.93 -25.95
CA CYS A 35 -6.97 -17.98 -26.97
C CYS A 35 -8.40 -18.51 -27.06
N GLU A 36 -8.69 -19.35 -28.07
CA GLU A 36 -10.03 -19.89 -28.34
C GLU A 36 -10.67 -20.56 -27.12
N THR A 37 -9.88 -20.97 -26.13
CA THR A 37 -10.37 -21.66 -24.94
C THR A 37 -10.06 -20.95 -23.64
N GLY A 38 -9.62 -19.69 -23.62
CA GLY A 38 -9.45 -18.93 -22.38
C GLY A 38 -8.13 -18.15 -22.33
N LEU A 39 -7.50 -18.12 -21.16
CA LEU A 39 -6.23 -17.39 -20.93
C LEU A 39 -5.01 -18.30 -21.13
N ARG A 40 -4.03 -17.83 -21.89
CA ARG A 40 -2.69 -18.44 -21.99
C ARG A 40 -1.67 -17.53 -21.31
N LEU A 41 -1.03 -18.02 -20.25
CA LEU A 41 0.18 -17.38 -19.69
C LEU A 41 1.41 -17.88 -20.45
N THR A 42 2.23 -16.95 -20.91
CA THR A 42 3.50 -17.17 -21.61
C THR A 42 4.60 -16.37 -20.93
N ALA A 43 5.81 -16.91 -20.93
CA ALA A 43 7.02 -16.20 -20.53
C ALA A 43 8.07 -16.46 -21.60
N SER A 44 8.64 -15.41 -22.18
CA SER A 44 9.56 -15.49 -23.32
C SER A 44 10.71 -14.50 -23.13
N SER A 45 11.88 -14.81 -23.66
CA SER A 45 13.01 -13.89 -23.71
C SER A 45 13.36 -13.58 -25.16
N ASP A 46 13.76 -12.34 -25.48
CA ASP A 46 14.13 -11.88 -26.83
C ASP A 46 15.33 -12.66 -27.43
N GLU A 47 16.08 -13.39 -26.61
CA GLU A 47 17.13 -14.30 -27.07
C GLU A 47 16.61 -15.64 -27.61
N VAL A 48 15.33 -15.96 -27.41
CA VAL A 48 14.68 -17.21 -27.85
C VAL A 48 13.75 -16.90 -29.02
N LYS A 49 14.28 -17.05 -30.24
CA LYS A 49 13.67 -16.53 -31.47
C LYS A 49 12.49 -17.31 -32.06
N ASP A 50 12.08 -18.45 -31.51
CA ASP A 50 10.95 -19.22 -32.03
C ASP A 50 10.26 -19.98 -30.88
N GLY A 51 8.93 -19.84 -30.75
CA GLY A 51 8.09 -20.71 -29.92
C GLY A 51 7.39 -20.05 -28.73
N ASN A 52 6.04 -20.08 -28.74
CA ASN A 52 5.23 -19.88 -27.54
C ASN A 52 5.45 -21.04 -26.57
N LEU A 53 6.02 -20.79 -25.38
CA LEU A 53 6.45 -21.84 -24.48
C LEU A 53 6.08 -21.65 -23.02
N VAL A 54 5.60 -22.75 -22.43
CA VAL A 54 5.81 -23.09 -21.03
C VAL A 54 7.27 -23.52 -20.93
N MET A 55 8.15 -22.62 -20.51
CA MET A 55 9.60 -22.83 -20.52
C MET A 55 10.09 -23.61 -19.29
N THR A 56 11.05 -24.51 -19.49
CA THR A 56 11.81 -25.19 -18.42
C THR A 56 13.25 -24.66 -18.43
N TYR A 57 13.75 -24.13 -17.31
CA TYR A 57 15.15 -23.71 -17.18
C TYR A 57 15.98 -24.88 -16.63
N GLU A 58 16.88 -25.43 -17.45
CA GLU A 58 17.75 -26.57 -17.11
C GLU A 58 19.21 -26.15 -17.40
N ASP A 59 20.13 -26.45 -16.47
CA ASP A 59 21.59 -26.23 -16.63
C ASP A 59 22.03 -24.79 -17.01
N GLY A 60 21.32 -23.77 -16.54
CA GLY A 60 21.66 -22.38 -16.82
C GLY A 60 21.19 -21.88 -18.20
N GLN A 61 20.29 -22.62 -18.87
CA GLN A 61 19.67 -22.22 -20.13
C GLN A 61 18.17 -22.52 -20.11
N TRP A 62 17.37 -21.64 -20.74
CA TRP A 62 15.95 -21.91 -20.93
C TRP A 62 15.78 -22.89 -22.10
N ILE A 63 15.26 -24.08 -21.80
CA ILE A 63 15.04 -25.12 -22.80
C ILE A 63 13.58 -25.06 -23.26
N ASP A 64 13.46 -24.89 -24.57
CA ASP A 64 12.23 -25.02 -25.33
C ASP A 64 11.78 -26.50 -25.32
N ARG A 65 10.75 -26.83 -24.53
CA ARG A 65 9.94 -28.02 -24.80
C ARG A 65 8.74 -27.59 -25.63
N THR A 66 8.93 -27.50 -26.95
CA THR A 66 7.83 -27.28 -27.88
C THR A 66 6.76 -28.33 -27.61
N PRO A 67 5.54 -27.94 -27.25
CA PRO A 67 4.45 -28.88 -27.08
C PRO A 67 4.13 -29.59 -28.40
N GLU A 68 4.69 -29.20 -29.55
CA GLU A 68 4.51 -29.88 -30.84
C GLU A 68 4.88 -31.38 -30.83
N ALA A 69 5.84 -31.78 -29.99
CA ALA A 69 6.13 -33.21 -29.77
C ALA A 69 5.03 -33.96 -28.97
N ASP A 70 4.20 -33.23 -28.20
CA ASP A 70 3.09 -33.75 -27.39
C ASP A 70 1.69 -33.42 -27.97
N ILE A 71 1.58 -32.41 -28.86
CA ILE A 71 0.36 -31.93 -29.51
C ILE A 71 -0.08 -32.89 -30.61
N ALA A 72 0.87 -33.57 -31.28
CA ALA A 72 0.55 -34.60 -32.26
C ALA A 72 -0.16 -35.84 -31.67
N ALA A 73 -0.24 -35.97 -30.33
CA ALA A 73 -0.78 -37.14 -29.66
C ALA A 73 -2.18 -36.97 -29.00
N SER A 74 -2.79 -35.78 -28.98
CA SER A 74 -4.07 -35.60 -28.28
C SER A 74 -4.88 -34.39 -28.77
N SER A 75 -5.94 -34.64 -29.53
CA SER A 75 -6.95 -33.65 -29.95
C SER A 75 -7.89 -33.20 -28.81
N SER A 76 -7.60 -33.52 -27.55
CA SER A 76 -8.49 -33.27 -26.39
C SER A 76 -7.95 -32.23 -25.40
N LYS A 77 -6.75 -31.67 -25.62
CA LYS A 77 -6.10 -30.72 -24.69
C LYS A 77 -6.47 -29.24 -24.90
N VAL A 78 -7.28 -28.93 -25.91
CA VAL A 78 -7.74 -27.55 -26.18
C VAL A 78 -8.69 -27.07 -25.06
N ALA A 79 -9.30 -27.94 -24.27
CA ALA A 79 -10.23 -27.61 -23.16
C ALA A 79 -9.58 -27.13 -21.83
N LEU A 80 -8.25 -27.01 -21.76
CA LEU A 80 -7.52 -26.75 -20.51
C LEU A 80 -7.90 -25.44 -19.80
N TRP A 81 -8.40 -24.46 -20.55
CA TRP A 81 -8.65 -23.11 -20.04
C TRP A 81 -10.13 -22.71 -20.07
N SER A 82 -11.01 -23.49 -20.71
CA SER A 82 -12.41 -23.07 -20.94
C SER A 82 -13.21 -23.03 -19.64
N LEU A 83 -12.74 -23.77 -18.64
CA LEU A 83 -13.29 -23.81 -17.29
C LEU A 83 -12.96 -22.55 -16.47
N LEU A 84 -11.93 -21.80 -16.87
CA LEU A 84 -11.58 -20.51 -16.27
C LEU A 84 -12.41 -19.36 -16.86
N ILE A 85 -13.12 -19.55 -17.98
CA ILE A 85 -13.99 -18.48 -18.49
C ILE A 85 -15.21 -18.39 -17.56
N PRO A 86 -15.46 -17.23 -16.90
CA PRO A 86 -16.62 -17.06 -16.04
C PRO A 86 -17.91 -17.34 -16.81
N GLU A 87 -18.88 -17.96 -16.15
CA GLU A 87 -20.13 -18.35 -16.82
C GLU A 87 -20.86 -17.15 -17.43
N GLU A 88 -20.74 -15.96 -16.83
CA GLU A 88 -21.42 -14.76 -17.30
C GLU A 88 -20.90 -14.24 -18.64
N VAL A 89 -19.65 -14.57 -19.01
CA VAL A 89 -19.01 -14.09 -20.24
C VAL A 89 -18.68 -15.23 -21.20
N ARG A 90 -19.03 -16.48 -20.88
CA ARG A 90 -18.69 -17.67 -21.68
C ARG A 90 -19.36 -17.66 -23.05
N ASP A 91 -20.57 -17.13 -23.15
CA ASP A 91 -21.38 -17.11 -24.37
C ASP A 91 -21.15 -15.87 -25.25
N LEU A 92 -20.18 -15.01 -24.90
CA LEU A 92 -19.81 -13.87 -25.73
C LEU A 92 -19.20 -14.35 -27.05
N ASP A 93 -19.61 -13.73 -28.17
CA ASP A 93 -19.12 -14.08 -29.50
C ASP A 93 -17.64 -13.72 -29.62
N SER A 94 -16.78 -14.73 -29.68
CA SER A 94 -15.33 -14.55 -29.80
C SER A 94 -14.91 -13.90 -31.13
N ASN A 95 -15.82 -13.81 -32.11
CA ASN A 95 -15.57 -13.07 -33.36
C ASN A 95 -15.83 -11.56 -33.23
N ASP A 96 -16.51 -11.10 -32.16
CA ASP A 96 -16.68 -9.69 -31.84
C ASP A 96 -15.50 -9.21 -30.99
N GLU A 97 -14.67 -8.32 -31.55
CA GLU A 97 -13.47 -7.79 -30.89
C GLU A 97 -13.77 -7.11 -29.55
N GLN A 98 -14.95 -6.47 -29.42
CA GLN A 98 -15.37 -5.84 -28.17
C GLN A 98 -15.80 -6.90 -27.16
N ALA A 99 -16.64 -7.85 -27.57
CA ALA A 99 -17.12 -8.92 -26.70
C ALA A 99 -15.97 -9.83 -26.22
N PHE A 100 -14.99 -10.08 -27.09
CA PHE A 100 -13.76 -10.77 -26.76
C PHE A 100 -12.90 -10.01 -25.74
N SER A 101 -12.77 -8.69 -25.89
CA SER A 101 -12.06 -7.84 -24.92
C SER A 101 -12.75 -7.84 -23.55
N GLU A 102 -14.09 -7.78 -23.53
CA GLU A 102 -14.90 -7.87 -22.31
C GLU A 102 -14.76 -9.24 -21.64
N GLN A 103 -14.82 -10.33 -22.41
CA GLN A 103 -14.57 -11.68 -21.91
C GLN A 103 -13.17 -11.82 -21.31
N PHE A 104 -12.15 -11.29 -21.99
CA PHE A 104 -10.76 -11.33 -21.54
C PHE A 104 -10.58 -10.60 -20.20
N MET A 105 -11.07 -9.37 -20.10
CA MET A 105 -10.97 -8.59 -18.85
C MET A 105 -11.72 -9.27 -17.71
N ALA A 106 -12.94 -9.76 -17.95
CA ALA A 106 -13.70 -10.49 -16.93
C ALA A 106 -12.99 -11.78 -16.48
N THR A 107 -12.35 -12.50 -17.41
CA THR A 107 -11.58 -13.71 -17.09
C THR A 107 -10.32 -13.38 -16.31
N LEU A 108 -9.60 -12.31 -16.67
CA LEU A 108 -8.44 -11.83 -15.92
C LEU A 108 -8.83 -11.42 -14.49
N ASP A 109 -9.89 -10.62 -14.35
CA ASP A 109 -10.39 -10.18 -13.05
C ASP A 109 -10.82 -11.38 -12.17
N ALA A 110 -11.44 -12.41 -12.77
CA ALA A 110 -11.84 -13.62 -12.06
C ALA A 110 -10.64 -14.48 -11.60
N HIS A 111 -9.49 -14.34 -12.26
CA HIS A 111 -8.30 -15.17 -12.06
C HIS A 111 -7.04 -14.40 -11.70
N VAL A 112 -7.22 -13.22 -11.13
CA VAL A 112 -6.10 -12.33 -10.86
C VAL A 112 -5.08 -12.95 -9.90
N GLU A 113 -5.54 -13.58 -8.79
CA GLU A 113 -4.68 -14.27 -7.80
C GLU A 113 -3.75 -15.30 -8.47
N LEU A 114 -4.29 -16.05 -9.45
CA LEU A 114 -3.54 -17.04 -10.21
C LEU A 114 -2.47 -16.39 -11.09
N ALA A 115 -2.86 -15.38 -11.86
CA ALA A 115 -1.97 -14.70 -12.78
C ALA A 115 -0.77 -14.10 -12.03
N GLU A 116 -0.99 -13.62 -10.82
CA GLU A 116 0.02 -12.96 -10.01
C GLU A 116 0.97 -13.91 -9.32
N LEU A 117 0.47 -15.01 -8.75
CA LEU A 117 1.35 -16.02 -8.20
C LEU A 117 2.27 -16.55 -9.29
N PHE A 118 1.71 -16.89 -10.45
CA PHE A 118 2.47 -17.41 -11.58
C PHE A 118 3.53 -16.40 -12.03
N THR A 119 3.11 -15.15 -12.28
CA THR A 119 4.01 -14.08 -12.69
C THR A 119 5.10 -13.85 -11.66
N THR A 120 4.76 -13.76 -10.38
CA THR A 120 5.72 -13.54 -9.28
C THR A 120 6.76 -14.65 -9.20
N LEU A 121 6.34 -15.90 -9.27
CA LEU A 121 7.24 -17.05 -9.22
C LEU A 121 8.19 -17.05 -10.43
N VAL A 122 7.65 -16.94 -11.66
CA VAL A 122 8.45 -16.96 -12.89
C VAL A 122 9.46 -15.80 -12.92
N THR A 123 9.01 -14.60 -12.57
CA THR A 123 9.86 -13.39 -12.56
C THR A 123 10.95 -13.46 -11.50
N SER A 124 10.69 -14.17 -10.41
CA SER A 124 11.67 -14.46 -9.36
C SER A 124 12.58 -15.64 -9.71
N GLY A 125 12.52 -16.14 -10.95
CA GLY A 125 13.36 -17.21 -11.48
C GLY A 125 12.89 -18.63 -11.17
N TRP A 126 11.72 -18.81 -10.55
CA TRP A 126 11.21 -20.15 -10.24
C TRP A 126 10.78 -20.90 -11.49
N HIS A 127 10.95 -22.22 -11.46
CA HIS A 127 10.45 -23.08 -12.53
C HIS A 127 9.01 -23.51 -12.22
N VAL A 128 8.05 -22.98 -12.98
CA VAL A 128 6.61 -23.14 -12.70
C VAL A 128 5.94 -24.03 -13.73
N VAL A 129 5.25 -25.06 -13.27
CA VAL A 129 4.44 -25.99 -14.08
C VAL A 129 3.00 -25.95 -13.58
N ALA A 130 2.09 -25.44 -14.41
CA ALA A 130 0.65 -25.50 -14.16
C ALA A 130 0.02 -26.68 -14.90
N ARG A 131 -0.82 -27.47 -14.22
CA ARG A 131 -1.53 -28.63 -14.77
C ARG A 131 -2.98 -28.63 -14.34
N HIS A 132 -3.89 -28.96 -15.25
CA HIS A 132 -5.26 -29.27 -14.86
C HIS A 132 -5.29 -30.65 -14.20
N ASP A 133 -5.97 -30.73 -13.07
CA ASP A 133 -6.17 -31.96 -12.34
C ASP A 133 -7.60 -32.45 -12.60
N ASP A 134 -7.75 -33.34 -13.59
CA ASP A 134 -9.03 -33.98 -13.95
C ASP A 134 -9.44 -35.07 -12.94
N THR A 135 -8.73 -35.25 -11.82
CA THR A 135 -8.82 -36.43 -10.94
C THR A 135 -10.08 -36.54 -10.07
N GLY A 136 -11.18 -35.90 -10.47
CA GLY A 136 -12.50 -36.46 -10.17
C GLY A 136 -12.65 -37.79 -10.91
N ALA A 137 -12.10 -38.89 -10.36
CA ALA A 137 -12.21 -40.25 -10.93
C ALA A 137 -13.67 -40.70 -11.17
N ASP A 138 -14.63 -39.98 -10.59
CA ASP A 138 -16.06 -40.20 -10.70
C ASP A 138 -16.78 -39.18 -11.60
N GLY A 139 -16.07 -38.28 -12.28
CA GLY A 139 -16.64 -37.21 -13.11
C GLY A 139 -17.39 -36.11 -12.35
N CYS A 140 -17.39 -36.16 -11.01
CA CYS A 140 -18.09 -35.23 -10.12
C CYS A 140 -17.16 -34.22 -9.41
N GLY A 141 -15.85 -34.26 -9.67
CA GLY A 141 -14.90 -33.32 -9.06
C GLY A 141 -15.02 -31.94 -9.70
N THR A 142 -15.04 -30.88 -8.88
CA THR A 142 -14.88 -29.52 -9.38
C THR A 142 -13.51 -29.42 -10.06
N PRO A 143 -13.40 -28.87 -11.27
CA PRO A 143 -12.12 -28.70 -11.94
C PRO A 143 -11.14 -27.91 -11.05
N GLN A 144 -9.91 -28.37 -11.00
CA GLN A 144 -8.81 -27.75 -10.25
C GLN A 144 -7.58 -27.64 -11.14
N MET A 145 -6.77 -26.63 -10.86
CA MET A 145 -5.44 -26.49 -11.41
C MET A 145 -4.42 -26.63 -10.30
N ARG A 146 -3.38 -27.43 -10.57
CA ARG A 146 -2.20 -27.53 -9.70
C ARG A 146 -1.04 -26.77 -10.29
N ILE A 147 -0.38 -25.97 -9.47
CA ILE A 147 0.84 -25.27 -9.82
C ILE A 147 1.96 -25.87 -8.98
N HIS A 148 2.96 -26.42 -9.67
CA HIS A 148 4.19 -26.93 -9.09
C HIS A 148 5.33 -25.97 -9.43
N ALA A 149 6.00 -25.41 -8.42
CA ALA A 149 7.04 -24.41 -8.61
C ALA A 149 8.34 -24.80 -7.91
N VAL A 150 9.39 -25.11 -8.66
CA VAL A 150 10.71 -25.48 -8.13
C VAL A 150 11.55 -24.23 -7.87
N THR A 151 12.20 -24.18 -6.71
CA THR A 151 13.04 -23.04 -6.29
C THR A 151 14.28 -22.90 -7.17
N PRO A 152 14.66 -21.67 -7.60
CA PRO A 152 15.93 -21.43 -8.27
C PRO A 152 17.11 -21.38 -7.30
N ASP A 153 18.31 -21.09 -7.82
CA ASP A 153 19.44 -20.65 -7.00
C ASP A 153 19.14 -19.28 -6.38
N ILE A 154 18.54 -19.27 -5.19
CA ILE A 154 18.11 -18.06 -4.47
C ILE A 154 19.26 -17.30 -3.78
N ASP A 155 19.02 -16.03 -3.45
CA ASP A 155 19.85 -15.27 -2.51
C ASP A 155 19.70 -15.88 -1.10
N ARG A 156 20.70 -16.66 -0.68
CA ARG A 156 20.64 -17.45 0.56
C ARG A 156 20.50 -16.60 1.82
N ASP A 157 21.12 -15.43 1.85
CA ASP A 157 21.10 -14.56 3.03
C ASP A 157 19.69 -13.98 3.22
N ARG A 158 19.09 -13.50 2.13
CA ARG A 158 17.72 -12.97 2.15
C ARG A 158 16.68 -14.05 2.32
N ALA A 159 16.89 -15.21 1.70
CA ALA A 159 16.07 -16.39 1.90
C ALA A 159 16.03 -16.80 3.38
N ALA A 160 17.18 -16.87 4.06
CA ALA A 160 17.24 -17.22 5.47
C ALA A 160 16.46 -16.24 6.35
N ILE A 161 16.54 -14.93 6.05
CA ILE A 161 15.76 -13.90 6.75
C ILE A 161 14.27 -14.09 6.46
N ALA A 162 13.87 -14.25 5.20
CA ALA A 162 12.48 -14.43 4.79
C ALA A 162 11.86 -15.69 5.40
N LEU A 163 12.56 -16.82 5.37
CA LEU A 163 12.08 -18.09 5.94
C LEU A 163 11.82 -17.95 7.44
N ARG A 164 12.76 -17.35 8.18
CA ARG A 164 12.58 -17.07 9.61
C ARG A 164 11.39 -16.14 9.85
N ALA A 165 11.35 -15.03 9.11
CA ALA A 165 10.35 -13.98 9.28
C ALA A 165 8.93 -14.52 9.00
N LEU A 166 8.76 -15.23 7.88
CA LEU A 166 7.49 -15.79 7.44
C LEU A 166 7.15 -17.13 8.11
N GLN A 167 8.02 -17.64 9.00
CA GLN A 167 7.88 -18.96 9.66
C GLN A 167 7.71 -20.11 8.66
N LEU A 168 8.40 -20.02 7.53
CA LEU A 168 8.41 -21.03 6.48
C LEU A 168 9.45 -22.12 6.82
N PRO A 169 9.27 -23.35 6.30
CA PRO A 169 10.25 -24.42 6.52
C PRO A 169 11.63 -24.02 5.97
N ALA A 170 12.68 -24.45 6.67
CA ALA A 170 14.04 -24.33 6.14
C ALA A 170 14.15 -25.10 4.81
N ASP A 171 14.97 -24.59 3.89
CA ASP A 171 15.37 -25.28 2.67
C ASP A 171 14.20 -25.71 1.77
N ILE A 172 13.27 -24.78 1.48
CA ILE A 172 12.21 -25.00 0.47
C ILE A 172 12.87 -25.43 -0.84
N SER A 173 12.40 -26.55 -1.41
CA SER A 173 12.81 -27.06 -2.72
C SER A 173 11.76 -26.82 -3.79
N TYR A 174 10.48 -26.92 -3.42
CA TYR A 174 9.39 -26.57 -4.31
C TYR A 174 8.13 -26.20 -3.53
N ILE A 175 7.19 -25.60 -4.25
CA ILE A 175 5.86 -25.25 -3.78
C ILE A 175 4.83 -25.96 -4.65
N ASP A 176 3.84 -26.58 -4.02
CA ASP A 176 2.66 -27.12 -4.69
C ASP A 176 1.43 -26.35 -4.20
N VAL A 177 0.64 -25.82 -5.12
CA VAL A 177 -0.63 -25.15 -4.78
C VAL A 177 -1.76 -25.66 -5.66
N ALA A 178 -2.95 -25.77 -5.07
CA ALA A 178 -4.20 -26.05 -5.80
C ALA A 178 -5.04 -24.78 -5.90
N TYR A 179 -5.49 -24.49 -7.12
CA TYR A 179 -6.36 -23.38 -7.48
C TYR A 179 -7.64 -23.93 -8.10
N GLY A 180 -8.78 -23.69 -7.46
CA GLY A 180 -10.03 -24.37 -7.82
C GLY A 180 -11.26 -23.54 -7.53
N GLY A 181 -12.36 -23.91 -8.17
CA GLY A 181 -13.66 -23.30 -7.92
C GLY A 181 -14.20 -23.65 -6.53
N GLN A 182 -14.53 -22.64 -5.74
CA GLN A 182 -15.22 -22.76 -4.46
C GLN A 182 -16.63 -22.19 -4.57
N SER A 183 -17.64 -22.89 -4.05
CA SER A 183 -19.00 -22.37 -4.03
C SER A 183 -19.08 -21.19 -3.06
N ALA A 184 -19.34 -19.99 -3.58
CA ALA A 184 -19.66 -18.83 -2.77
C ALA A 184 -21.07 -18.95 -2.19
N ASN A 185 -21.37 -18.14 -1.16
CA ASN A 185 -22.67 -18.17 -0.47
C ASN A 185 -23.86 -17.77 -1.36
N ASP A 186 -23.59 -17.09 -2.48
CA ASP A 186 -24.58 -16.68 -3.48
C ASP A 186 -24.78 -17.73 -4.59
N GLY A 187 -24.11 -18.88 -4.50
CA GLY A 187 -24.15 -19.95 -5.48
C GLY A 187 -23.21 -19.75 -6.67
N ARG A 188 -22.47 -18.64 -6.74
CA ARG A 188 -21.44 -18.45 -7.78
C ARG A 188 -20.20 -19.27 -7.45
N VAL A 189 -19.50 -19.72 -8.48
CA VAL A 189 -18.20 -20.35 -8.32
C VAL A 189 -17.14 -19.26 -8.26
N GLN A 190 -16.46 -19.14 -7.13
CA GLN A 190 -15.31 -18.26 -7.00
C GLN A 190 -14.03 -19.09 -7.00
N TRP A 191 -13.15 -18.83 -7.96
CA TRP A 191 -11.86 -19.51 -8.03
C TRP A 191 -10.86 -18.88 -7.07
N ARG A 192 -10.27 -19.70 -6.21
CA ARG A 192 -9.27 -19.27 -5.20
C ARG A 192 -8.27 -20.38 -4.93
N PHE A 193 -7.16 -20.03 -4.31
CA PHE A 193 -6.24 -21.02 -3.75
C PHE A 193 -6.84 -21.68 -2.51
N ALA A 194 -6.80 -23.01 -2.45
CA ALA A 194 -7.15 -23.76 -1.25
C ALA A 194 -5.98 -23.67 -0.24
N THR A 195 -6.23 -23.08 0.93
CA THR A 195 -5.18 -22.87 1.95
C THR A 195 -4.67 -24.21 2.49
N GLU A 196 -5.56 -25.20 2.56
CA GLU A 196 -5.29 -26.58 2.94
C GLU A 196 -4.42 -27.35 1.93
N ASP A 197 -4.33 -26.88 0.68
CA ASP A 197 -3.60 -27.53 -0.41
C ASP A 197 -2.39 -26.70 -0.89
N THR A 198 -2.10 -25.58 -0.23
CA THR A 198 -0.92 -24.75 -0.49
C THR A 198 0.21 -25.22 0.40
N VAL A 199 1.18 -25.95 -0.16
CA VAL A 199 2.28 -26.55 0.58
C VAL A 199 3.65 -26.13 0.06
N ALA A 200 4.54 -25.77 0.97
CA ALA A 200 5.98 -25.70 0.72
C ALA A 200 6.62 -27.03 1.12
N VAL A 201 7.47 -27.57 0.25
CA VAL A 201 8.16 -28.84 0.48
C VAL A 201 9.66 -28.61 0.63
N SER A 202 10.24 -29.08 1.73
CA SER A 202 11.68 -28.98 2.00
C SER A 202 12.50 -29.93 1.15
N SER A 203 13.82 -29.76 1.12
CA SER A 203 14.77 -30.69 0.49
C SER A 203 14.75 -32.10 1.08
N HIS A 204 14.16 -32.26 2.27
CA HIS A 204 13.97 -33.55 2.92
C HIS A 204 12.59 -34.17 2.66
N GLY A 205 11.72 -33.48 1.93
CA GLY A 205 10.35 -33.92 1.62
C GLY A 205 9.32 -33.55 2.67
N ASP A 206 9.67 -32.73 3.67
CA ASP A 206 8.71 -32.27 4.69
C ASP A 206 7.72 -31.30 4.06
N ARG A 207 6.43 -31.58 4.22
CA ARG A 207 5.33 -30.77 3.67
C ARG A 207 4.80 -29.84 4.76
N ASN A 208 4.78 -28.55 4.48
CA ASN A 208 4.29 -27.53 5.41
C ASN A 208 3.23 -26.69 4.72
N LEU A 209 2.10 -26.48 5.39
CA LEU A 209 1.07 -25.56 4.91
C LEU A 209 1.59 -24.14 4.97
N VAL A 210 1.39 -23.39 3.89
CA VAL A 210 1.84 -22.00 3.76
C VAL A 210 0.74 -21.15 3.15
N SER A 211 0.76 -19.84 3.39
CA SER A 211 -0.14 -18.93 2.70
C SER A 211 0.46 -18.48 1.37
N ILE A 212 -0.41 -18.22 0.39
CA ILE A 212 -0.01 -17.73 -0.95
C ILE A 212 0.76 -16.39 -0.85
N ASN A 213 0.35 -15.51 0.08
CA ASN A 213 1.04 -14.25 0.33
C ASN A 213 2.46 -14.45 0.87
N ASP A 214 2.67 -15.44 1.74
CA ASP A 214 4.02 -15.76 2.25
C ASP A 214 4.88 -16.33 1.13
N VAL A 215 4.31 -17.15 0.24
CA VAL A 215 4.99 -17.68 -0.94
C VAL A 215 5.47 -16.56 -1.87
N MET A 216 4.59 -15.64 -2.23
CA MET A 216 4.95 -14.52 -3.11
C MET A 216 5.98 -13.59 -2.45
N THR A 217 5.80 -13.29 -1.16
CA THR A 217 6.76 -12.48 -0.39
C THR A 217 8.13 -13.17 -0.35
N TYR A 218 8.17 -14.48 -0.11
CA TYR A 218 9.40 -15.26 -0.11
C TYR A 218 10.06 -15.26 -1.49
N ALA A 219 9.32 -15.52 -2.56
CA ALA A 219 9.83 -15.57 -3.92
C ALA A 219 10.49 -14.24 -4.32
N LEU A 220 9.81 -13.10 -4.14
CA LEU A 220 10.34 -11.77 -4.46
C LEU A 220 11.57 -11.41 -3.62
N SER A 221 11.49 -11.66 -2.30
CA SER A 221 12.56 -11.27 -1.36
C SER A 221 13.84 -12.09 -1.56
N SER A 222 13.70 -13.35 -2.00
CA SER A 222 14.82 -14.28 -2.20
C SER A 222 15.26 -14.43 -3.65
N ALA A 223 14.60 -13.72 -4.59
CA ALA A 223 14.90 -13.79 -6.01
C ALA A 223 16.41 -13.60 -6.29
N PRO A 224 17.00 -14.38 -7.20
CA PRO A 224 18.42 -14.27 -7.52
C PRO A 224 18.77 -12.95 -8.20
N GLY A 225 19.99 -12.46 -8.01
CA GLY A 225 20.45 -11.19 -8.59
C GLY A 225 20.32 -11.11 -10.12
N TRP A 226 20.44 -12.22 -10.85
CA TRP A 226 20.27 -12.24 -12.31
C TRP A 226 18.83 -11.97 -12.75
N THR A 227 17.86 -12.18 -11.87
CA THR A 227 16.46 -11.88 -12.16
C THR A 227 16.14 -10.41 -12.00
N LEU A 228 17.07 -9.56 -11.56
CA LEU A 228 16.78 -8.21 -11.09
C LEU A 228 17.38 -7.13 -11.99
N ARG A 229 16.63 -6.05 -12.18
CA ARG A 229 17.14 -4.82 -12.76
C ARG A 229 18.27 -4.21 -11.91
N PRO A 230 19.26 -3.56 -12.55
CA PRO A 230 20.30 -2.81 -11.84
C PRO A 230 19.71 -1.81 -10.84
N GLY A 231 20.22 -1.82 -9.61
CA GLY A 231 19.81 -0.88 -8.55
C GLY A 231 18.70 -1.38 -7.62
N ILE A 232 18.02 -2.48 -7.94
CA ILE A 232 17.06 -3.11 -7.01
C ILE A 232 17.77 -3.55 -5.72
N ASP A 233 19.02 -4.03 -5.82
CA ASP A 233 19.82 -4.48 -4.67
C ASP A 233 20.71 -3.38 -4.06
N ALA A 234 20.34 -2.11 -4.21
CA ALA A 234 21.03 -1.02 -3.53
C ALA A 234 21.04 -1.24 -2.00
N PRO A 235 22.16 -0.98 -1.31
CA PRO A 235 22.26 -1.19 0.13
C PRO A 235 21.31 -0.28 0.91
N VAL A 236 20.79 -0.79 2.04
CA VAL A 236 19.98 -0.03 2.98
C VAL A 236 20.86 0.96 3.74
N GLU A 237 20.43 2.20 3.83
CA GLU A 237 21.05 3.19 4.72
C GLU A 237 20.53 2.98 6.15
N ARG A 238 21.43 2.55 7.04
CA ARG A 238 21.10 2.21 8.43
C ARG A 238 21.55 3.27 9.42
N HIS A 239 20.73 3.53 10.44
CA HIS A 239 21.07 4.37 11.59
C HIS A 239 22.26 3.79 12.37
N THR A 240 22.31 2.47 12.58
CA THR A 240 23.44 1.79 13.24
C THR A 240 24.78 1.96 12.52
N ALA A 241 24.75 2.22 11.20
CA ALA A 241 25.93 2.53 10.40
C ALA A 241 26.30 4.03 10.43
N GLY A 242 25.61 4.84 11.24
CA GLY A 242 25.87 6.28 11.37
C GLY A 242 25.26 7.13 10.24
N ASN A 243 24.40 6.56 9.40
CA ASN A 243 23.72 7.34 8.36
C ASN A 243 22.69 8.27 8.98
N ALA A 244 22.73 9.54 8.60
CA ALA A 244 21.71 10.50 8.96
C ALA A 244 20.43 10.28 8.13
N MET A 245 19.30 10.72 8.66
CA MET A 245 18.05 10.77 7.91
C MET A 245 18.19 11.78 6.77
N LYS A 246 17.88 11.37 5.53
CA LYS A 246 17.86 12.30 4.39
C LYS A 246 16.76 13.34 4.57
N ALA A 247 16.94 14.51 3.96
CA ALA A 247 15.86 15.49 3.85
C ALA A 247 14.61 14.84 3.21
N SER A 248 13.44 15.25 3.69
CA SER A 248 12.16 14.87 3.10
C SER A 248 12.13 15.16 1.60
N VAL A 249 11.69 14.19 0.79
CA VAL A 249 11.50 14.43 -0.65
C VAL A 249 10.26 15.27 -0.94
N LEU A 250 9.43 15.46 0.08
CA LEU A 250 8.21 16.21 -0.03
C LEU A 250 8.53 17.72 0.01
N PRO A 251 7.87 18.55 -0.80
CA PRO A 251 8.15 19.98 -0.88
C PRO A 251 7.81 20.73 0.42
N SER A 252 8.83 21.08 1.19
CA SER A 252 8.73 21.64 2.55
C SER A 252 8.03 23.00 2.71
N ARG A 253 7.53 23.63 1.65
CA ARG A 253 7.18 25.06 1.68
C ARG A 253 5.68 25.30 1.88
N PRO A 254 5.22 25.61 3.11
CA PRO A 254 3.95 26.32 3.25
C PRO A 254 4.07 27.65 2.51
N VAL A 255 3.21 27.89 1.52
CA VAL A 255 3.10 29.21 0.88
C VAL A 255 2.69 30.18 1.99
N PRO A 256 3.47 31.25 2.26
CA PRO A 256 3.13 32.23 3.27
C PRO A 256 1.71 32.75 3.05
N SER A 257 0.92 32.84 4.12
CA SER A 257 -0.47 33.30 4.07
C SER A 257 -0.59 34.82 3.86
N THR A 258 0.36 35.48 3.18
CA THR A 258 0.17 36.86 2.78
C THR A 258 -1.01 36.91 1.81
N ASN A 259 -2.09 37.53 2.26
CA ASN A 259 -3.33 37.69 1.51
C ASN A 259 -3.38 39.09 0.88
N THR A 260 -2.25 39.56 0.34
CA THR A 260 -2.28 40.80 -0.42
C THR A 260 -3.17 40.59 -1.66
N LYS A 261 -3.75 41.67 -2.19
CA LYS A 261 -4.61 41.56 -3.39
C LYS A 261 -3.85 40.96 -4.57
N ASP A 262 -2.55 41.25 -4.68
CA ASP A 262 -1.69 40.74 -5.75
C ASP A 262 -1.37 39.26 -5.54
N ASP A 263 -1.08 38.81 -4.31
CA ASP A 263 -0.89 37.39 -4.00
C ASP A 263 -2.13 36.56 -4.35
N VAL A 264 -3.32 37.05 -3.98
CA VAL A 264 -4.59 36.40 -4.31
C VAL A 264 -4.79 36.33 -5.82
N LYS A 265 -4.48 37.41 -6.55
CA LYS A 265 -4.58 37.44 -8.01
C LYS A 265 -3.62 36.46 -8.67
N GLN A 266 -2.38 36.37 -8.18
CA GLN A 266 -1.36 35.44 -8.68
C GLN A 266 -1.78 33.99 -8.44
N ARG A 267 -2.30 33.67 -7.25
CA ARG A 267 -2.82 32.32 -6.93
C ARG A 267 -3.98 31.93 -7.83
N LEU A 268 -4.96 32.83 -8.02
CA LEU A 268 -6.08 32.57 -8.93
C LEU A 268 -5.63 32.37 -10.37
N HIS A 269 -4.58 33.07 -10.81
CA HIS A 269 -4.00 32.87 -12.12
C HIS A 269 -3.30 31.51 -12.24
N ALA A 270 -2.47 31.13 -11.26
CA ALA A 270 -1.81 29.82 -11.24
C ALA A 270 -2.82 28.65 -11.19
N VAL A 271 -3.89 28.78 -10.41
CA VAL A 271 -5.00 27.81 -10.38
C VAL A 271 -5.69 27.74 -11.75
N HIS A 272 -5.87 28.87 -12.44
CA HIS A 272 -6.46 28.88 -13.78
C HIS A 272 -5.57 28.16 -14.81
N GLU A 273 -4.27 28.44 -14.82
CA GLU A 273 -3.32 27.78 -15.72
C GLU A 273 -3.26 26.28 -15.45
N TRP A 274 -3.12 25.88 -14.19
CA TRP A 274 -3.12 24.47 -13.82
C TRP A 274 -4.40 23.77 -14.27
N ALA A 275 -5.56 24.40 -14.07
CA ALA A 275 -6.84 23.84 -14.48
C ALA A 275 -6.93 23.64 -16.00
N GLN A 276 -6.37 24.55 -16.81
CA GLN A 276 -6.33 24.40 -18.27
C GLN A 276 -5.45 23.24 -18.71
N HIS A 277 -4.29 23.03 -18.06
CA HIS A 277 -3.40 21.90 -18.38
C HIS A 277 -3.99 20.53 -18.02
N HIS A 278 -5.02 20.50 -17.18
CA HIS A 278 -5.69 19.27 -16.72
C HIS A 278 -7.14 19.18 -17.20
N ASP A 279 -7.46 19.81 -18.33
CA ASP A 279 -8.74 19.71 -19.05
C ASP A 279 -9.98 20.13 -18.24
N PHE A 280 -9.82 21.00 -17.24
CA PHE A 280 -10.97 21.60 -16.58
C PHE A 280 -11.58 22.68 -17.46
N GLY A 281 -12.92 22.69 -17.52
CA GLY A 281 -13.67 23.71 -18.24
C GLY A 281 -13.49 25.14 -17.69
N PRO A 282 -14.13 26.12 -18.35
CA PRO A 282 -14.14 27.50 -17.86
C PRO A 282 -14.76 27.59 -16.47
N ALA A 283 -14.35 28.61 -15.71
CA ALA A 283 -14.86 28.84 -14.37
C ALA A 283 -16.34 29.28 -14.39
N VAL A 284 -17.18 28.54 -13.67
CA VAL A 284 -18.60 28.81 -13.49
C VAL A 284 -18.81 29.72 -12.28
N ALA A 285 -19.47 30.86 -12.51
CA ALA A 285 -19.80 31.84 -11.49
C ALA A 285 -21.23 32.38 -11.67
N PRO A 286 -22.03 32.54 -10.61
CA PRO A 286 -21.72 32.12 -9.23
C PRO A 286 -21.70 30.59 -9.12
N ALA A 287 -20.80 30.04 -8.29
CA ALA A 287 -20.74 28.61 -8.02
C ALA A 287 -21.93 28.15 -7.15
N ILE A 288 -23.14 28.07 -7.74
CA ILE A 288 -24.37 27.60 -7.08
C ILE A 288 -24.91 26.35 -7.78
N PRO A 289 -25.52 25.40 -7.04
CA PRO A 289 -25.92 24.09 -7.59
C PRO A 289 -26.76 24.17 -8.87
N LYS A 290 -27.74 25.09 -8.92
CA LYS A 290 -28.60 25.28 -10.11
C LYS A 290 -27.82 25.68 -11.36
N VAL A 291 -26.86 26.60 -11.22
CA VAL A 291 -26.05 27.09 -12.36
C VAL A 291 -25.06 26.00 -12.80
N VAL A 292 -24.48 25.27 -11.86
CA VAL A 292 -23.61 24.12 -12.15
C VAL A 292 -24.38 23.02 -12.87
N GLN A 293 -25.58 22.67 -12.41
CA GLN A 293 -26.41 21.67 -13.06
C GLN A 293 -26.77 22.09 -14.49
N GLN A 294 -27.13 23.35 -14.71
CA GLN A 294 -27.37 23.86 -16.06
C GLN A 294 -26.12 23.74 -16.93
N THR A 295 -24.96 24.12 -16.40
CA THR A 295 -23.68 24.01 -17.14
C THR A 295 -23.37 22.55 -17.50
N LEU A 296 -23.58 21.60 -16.59
CA LEU A 296 -23.37 20.17 -16.85
C LEU A 296 -24.34 19.65 -17.92
N ASN A 297 -25.61 20.08 -17.89
CA ASN A 297 -26.60 19.75 -18.91
C ASN A 297 -26.19 20.29 -20.28
N ASP A 298 -25.71 21.53 -20.34
CA ASP A 298 -25.26 22.19 -21.57
C ASP A 298 -24.00 21.51 -22.15
N LEU A 299 -23.13 20.95 -21.30
CA LEU A 299 -21.96 20.16 -21.72
C LEU A 299 -22.33 18.78 -22.27
N GLY A 300 -23.48 18.21 -21.88
CA GLY A 300 -23.94 16.90 -22.35
C GLY A 300 -23.08 15.71 -21.91
N ALA A 301 -22.09 15.90 -21.03
CA ALA A 301 -21.10 14.89 -20.63
C ALA A 301 -21.45 14.13 -19.33
N GLY A 302 -22.64 14.37 -18.76
CA GLY A 302 -23.10 13.77 -17.51
C GLY A 302 -22.75 14.56 -16.25
N ASN A 303 -23.11 14.00 -15.09
CA ASN A 303 -22.95 14.64 -13.77
C ASN A 303 -21.78 14.07 -12.93
N VAL A 304 -21.18 13.00 -13.44
CA VAL A 304 -20.12 12.23 -12.80
C VAL A 304 -18.77 12.77 -13.25
N GLY A 305 -17.83 12.97 -12.33
CA GLY A 305 -16.48 13.42 -12.65
C GLY A 305 -15.85 14.29 -11.56
N TYR A 306 -14.98 15.19 -11.98
CA TYR A 306 -14.17 16.04 -11.10
C TYR A 306 -14.64 17.49 -11.09
N TYR A 307 -14.37 18.18 -10.00
CA TYR A 307 -14.62 19.61 -9.86
C TYR A 307 -13.51 20.30 -9.08
N LEU A 308 -13.19 21.53 -9.49
CA LEU A 308 -12.22 22.39 -8.82
C LEU A 308 -12.94 23.63 -8.28
N LEU A 309 -13.01 23.77 -6.96
CA LEU A 309 -13.53 24.95 -6.28
C LEU A 309 -12.43 26.01 -6.16
N GLU A 310 -12.75 27.27 -6.49
CA GLU A 310 -11.89 28.42 -6.28
C GLU A 310 -12.46 29.31 -5.16
N PHE A 311 -11.65 29.61 -4.15
CA PHE A 311 -12.06 30.41 -2.99
C PHE A 311 -11.66 31.87 -3.13
N LYS A 312 -12.29 32.73 -2.32
CA LYS A 312 -12.05 34.18 -2.32
C LYS A 312 -10.58 34.58 -2.11
N ASN A 313 -9.81 33.79 -1.35
CA ASN A 313 -8.40 34.05 -1.03
C ASN A 313 -7.41 33.41 -2.02
N GLY A 314 -7.89 32.87 -3.14
CA GLY A 314 -7.04 32.21 -4.13
C GLY A 314 -6.71 30.75 -3.81
N ASP A 315 -7.19 30.20 -2.69
CA ASP A 315 -7.11 28.77 -2.44
C ASP A 315 -7.97 27.99 -3.45
N CYS A 316 -7.66 26.70 -3.60
CA CYS A 316 -8.44 25.76 -4.38
C CYS A 316 -8.86 24.52 -3.58
N TYR A 317 -9.86 23.78 -4.06
CA TYR A 317 -10.20 22.45 -3.58
C TYR A 317 -10.62 21.60 -4.75
N LEU A 318 -9.99 20.45 -4.91
CA LEU A 318 -10.35 19.47 -5.92
C LEU A 318 -11.19 18.37 -5.31
N GLY A 319 -12.23 17.91 -6.00
CA GLY A 319 -13.00 16.76 -5.56
C GLY A 319 -13.59 15.96 -6.70
N GLN A 320 -13.96 14.71 -6.40
CA GLN A 320 -14.77 13.86 -7.27
C GLN A 320 -16.24 13.75 -6.81
N SER A 321 -17.14 13.42 -7.73
CA SER A 321 -18.53 13.08 -7.39
C SER A 321 -19.27 12.34 -8.49
N ILE A 322 -20.27 11.54 -8.11
CA ILE A 322 -21.32 11.05 -9.01
C ILE A 322 -22.38 12.12 -9.35
N SER A 323 -22.44 13.20 -8.54
CA SER A 323 -23.31 14.35 -8.78
C SER A 323 -22.63 15.62 -8.27
N ILE A 324 -21.89 16.27 -9.16
CA ILE A 324 -21.09 17.45 -8.83
C ILE A 324 -21.96 18.59 -8.24
N ALA A 325 -23.17 18.81 -8.76
CA ALA A 325 -24.07 19.86 -8.29
C ALA A 325 -24.55 19.61 -6.84
N GLU A 326 -24.94 18.38 -6.50
CA GLU A 326 -25.34 18.03 -5.13
C GLU A 326 -24.13 18.05 -4.17
N ARG A 327 -22.95 17.63 -4.64
CA ARG A 327 -21.74 17.72 -3.80
C ARG A 327 -21.36 19.16 -3.48
N LEU A 328 -21.50 20.09 -4.43
CA LEU A 328 -21.29 21.52 -4.21
C LEU A 328 -22.24 22.09 -3.15
N LYS A 329 -23.50 21.63 -3.11
CA LYS A 329 -24.46 22.04 -2.07
C LYS A 329 -23.92 21.76 -0.67
N GLY A 330 -23.35 20.57 -0.46
CA GLY A 330 -22.68 20.19 0.80
C GLY A 330 -21.51 21.10 1.14
N HIS A 331 -20.63 21.37 0.17
CA HIS A 331 -19.49 22.28 0.37
C HIS A 331 -19.92 23.69 0.74
N ARG A 332 -20.95 24.24 0.09
CA ARG A 332 -21.48 25.59 0.40
C ARG A 332 -22.13 25.70 1.76
N THR A 333 -22.55 24.60 2.38
CA THR A 333 -23.01 24.63 3.77
C THR A 333 -21.86 25.01 4.71
N LEU A 334 -20.68 24.43 4.49
CA LEU A 334 -19.49 24.61 5.33
C LEU A 334 -18.60 25.78 4.90
N ARG A 335 -18.61 26.14 3.61
CA ARG A 335 -17.68 27.12 3.02
C ARG A 335 -18.43 28.17 2.22
N LYS A 336 -18.62 29.35 2.82
CA LYS A 336 -19.34 30.48 2.19
C LYS A 336 -18.47 31.29 1.24
N ASP A 337 -17.16 31.09 1.27
CA ASP A 337 -16.15 31.81 0.50
C ASP A 337 -15.83 31.20 -0.87
N ILE A 338 -16.53 30.11 -1.26
CA ILE A 338 -16.46 29.55 -2.61
C ILE A 338 -16.97 30.59 -3.61
N LYS A 339 -16.12 30.96 -4.57
CA LYS A 339 -16.44 31.97 -5.60
C LYS A 339 -16.78 31.34 -6.93
N ARG A 340 -15.97 30.39 -7.37
CA ARG A 340 -16.09 29.77 -8.69
C ARG A 340 -15.90 28.25 -8.57
N ILE A 341 -16.37 27.54 -9.58
CA ILE A 341 -16.18 26.11 -9.74
C ILE A 341 -15.83 25.82 -11.19
N ARG A 342 -14.87 24.95 -11.43
CA ARG A 342 -14.59 24.37 -12.75
C ARG A 342 -15.02 22.91 -12.75
N LEU A 343 -15.39 22.42 -13.92
CA LEU A 343 -15.98 21.11 -14.11
C LEU A 343 -15.12 20.31 -15.09
N ARG A 344 -14.88 19.05 -14.78
CA ARG A 344 -14.28 18.05 -15.68
C ARG A 344 -15.10 16.76 -15.56
N PRO A 345 -16.24 16.66 -16.26
CA PRO A 345 -17.04 15.44 -16.30
C PRO A 345 -16.22 14.27 -16.87
N ASP A 346 -16.53 13.05 -16.42
CA ASP A 346 -15.93 11.80 -16.90
C ASP A 346 -17.06 10.90 -17.44
N PRO A 347 -17.27 10.89 -18.78
CA PRO A 347 -18.32 10.07 -19.40
C PRO A 347 -18.14 8.58 -19.18
N ALA A 348 -16.88 8.09 -19.09
CA ALA A 348 -16.62 6.67 -18.89
C ALA A 348 -17.06 6.23 -17.50
N ALA A 349 -16.78 7.05 -16.48
CA ALA A 349 -17.23 6.81 -15.11
C ALA A 349 -18.76 6.71 -15.00
N ASN A 350 -19.51 7.46 -15.82
CA ASN A 350 -20.97 7.53 -15.76
C ASN A 350 -21.68 6.22 -16.11
N SER A 351 -21.02 5.32 -16.86
CA SER A 351 -21.54 4.00 -17.23
C SER A 351 -21.08 2.86 -16.32
N LEU A 352 -20.16 3.11 -15.38
CA LEU A 352 -19.62 2.06 -14.52
C LEU A 352 -20.55 1.73 -13.35
N ALA A 353 -20.53 0.47 -12.91
CA ALA A 353 -21.24 0.04 -11.71
C ALA A 353 -20.71 0.71 -10.44
N ASN A 354 -19.41 1.04 -10.40
CA ASN A 354 -18.77 1.75 -9.30
C ASN A 354 -17.94 2.96 -9.79
N PRO A 355 -18.59 4.08 -10.14
CA PRO A 355 -17.93 5.25 -10.70
C PRO A 355 -16.88 5.86 -9.75
N LEU A 356 -17.11 5.80 -8.43
CA LEU A 356 -16.23 6.44 -7.45
C LEU A 356 -14.87 5.75 -7.35
N ARG A 357 -14.81 4.42 -7.55
CA ARG A 357 -13.54 3.69 -7.58
C ARG A 357 -12.69 4.13 -8.77
N HIS A 358 -13.30 4.15 -9.97
CA HIS A 358 -12.65 4.66 -11.19
C HIS A 358 -12.15 6.10 -11.03
N LEU A 359 -12.97 6.97 -10.42
CA LEU A 359 -12.60 8.36 -10.29
C LEU A 359 -11.43 8.57 -9.30
N LEU A 360 -11.29 7.72 -8.29
CA LEU A 360 -10.43 7.93 -7.13
C LEU A 360 -8.94 8.05 -7.51
N ASP A 361 -8.46 7.19 -8.40
CA ASP A 361 -7.04 7.16 -8.77
C ASP A 361 -6.63 8.42 -9.50
N GLN A 362 -7.46 8.86 -10.43
CA GLN A 362 -7.23 10.09 -11.17
C GLN A 362 -7.48 11.34 -10.30
N GLU A 363 -8.39 11.29 -9.29
CA GLU A 363 -8.49 12.35 -8.27
C GLU A 363 -7.16 12.50 -7.52
N ARG A 364 -6.57 11.40 -7.06
CA ARG A 364 -5.27 11.38 -6.37
C ARG A 364 -4.17 12.00 -7.22
N THR A 365 -4.04 11.57 -8.48
CA THR A 365 -3.05 12.13 -9.42
C THR A 365 -3.23 13.64 -9.61
N LEU A 366 -4.47 14.09 -9.74
CA LEU A 366 -4.76 15.51 -9.86
C LEU A 366 -4.42 16.27 -8.57
N ILE A 367 -4.77 15.76 -7.38
CA ILE A 367 -4.38 16.38 -6.10
C ILE A 367 -2.85 16.50 -6.00
N HIS A 368 -2.10 15.46 -6.35
CA HIS A 368 -0.64 15.51 -6.32
C HIS A 368 -0.07 16.53 -7.31
N SER A 369 -0.65 16.65 -8.50
CA SER A 369 -0.22 17.68 -9.45
C SER A 369 -0.49 19.11 -8.95
N ILE A 370 -1.59 19.34 -8.21
CA ILE A 370 -1.86 20.62 -7.53
C ILE A 370 -0.74 20.92 -6.52
N GLN A 371 -0.31 19.91 -5.77
CA GLN A 371 0.76 20.06 -4.79
C GLN A 371 2.12 20.28 -5.43
N ALA A 372 2.45 19.53 -6.48
CA ALA A 372 3.68 19.69 -7.25
C ALA A 372 3.77 21.08 -7.89
N ALA A 373 2.62 21.63 -8.32
CA ALA A 373 2.51 23.00 -8.81
C ALA A 373 2.56 24.07 -7.69
N GLY A 374 2.67 23.68 -6.42
CA GLY A 374 2.74 24.60 -5.28
C GLY A 374 1.45 25.38 -5.03
N LEU A 375 0.30 24.88 -5.49
CA LEU A 375 -0.97 25.57 -5.34
C LEU A 375 -1.54 25.42 -3.91
N PRO A 376 -2.18 26.47 -3.36
CA PRO A 376 -2.77 26.43 -2.03
C PRO A 376 -4.08 25.64 -2.01
N ALA A 377 -3.99 24.32 -1.93
CA ALA A 377 -5.15 23.44 -1.86
C ALA A 377 -5.70 23.29 -0.44
N ARG A 378 -7.02 23.20 -0.32
CA ARG A 378 -7.75 22.91 0.94
C ARG A 378 -8.15 21.44 1.07
N ASN A 379 -7.70 20.59 0.15
CA ASN A 379 -7.80 19.14 0.29
C ASN A 379 -7.18 18.72 1.63
N LYS A 380 -7.81 17.78 2.32
CA LYS A 380 -7.29 17.23 3.58
C LYS A 380 -6.79 15.81 3.38
N ALA A 381 -7.65 14.99 2.77
CA ALA A 381 -7.24 13.69 2.23
C ALA A 381 -6.29 13.91 1.04
N GLU A 382 -5.33 13.00 0.89
CA GLU A 382 -4.37 12.94 -0.23
C GLU A 382 -3.43 14.15 -0.35
N MET A 383 -3.49 15.12 0.56
CA MET A 383 -2.51 16.21 0.59
C MET A 383 -1.33 15.83 1.46
N THR A 384 -0.13 15.86 0.93
CA THR A 384 1.10 15.76 1.73
C THR A 384 1.23 16.90 2.74
N TYR A 385 0.82 18.12 2.35
CA TYR A 385 0.90 19.32 3.19
C TYR A 385 -0.47 19.88 3.48
N LEU A 386 -0.72 20.11 4.76
CA LEU A 386 -1.97 20.71 5.19
C LEU A 386 -1.80 22.22 5.27
N SER A 387 -2.10 22.92 4.18
CA SER A 387 -2.19 24.38 4.15
C SER A 387 -3.22 24.89 5.19
N GLY A 388 -2.89 25.97 5.90
CA GLY A 388 -3.79 26.60 6.89
C GLY A 388 -3.04 27.38 7.98
N GLU A 389 -3.78 28.20 8.73
CA GLU A 389 -3.28 28.97 9.89
C GLU A 389 -2.49 28.12 10.88
N GLN A 390 -1.56 28.76 11.60
CA GLN A 390 -0.68 28.18 12.61
C GLN A 390 -1.39 27.09 13.40
N ARG A 391 -0.92 25.85 13.24
CA ARG A 391 -1.52 24.71 13.95
C ARG A 391 -0.91 24.62 15.35
N PRO A 392 -1.63 24.06 16.33
CA PRO A 392 -1.10 23.83 17.68
C PRO A 392 0.27 23.13 17.72
N LEU A 393 0.57 22.30 16.71
CA LEU A 393 1.87 21.64 16.58
C LEU A 393 2.99 22.63 16.21
N ASP A 394 2.71 23.61 15.35
CA ASP A 394 3.69 24.61 14.92
C ASP A 394 4.10 25.50 16.11
N GLU A 395 3.17 25.83 17.00
CA GLU A 395 3.45 26.54 18.27
C GLU A 395 4.38 25.73 19.20
N ILE A 396 4.22 24.40 19.26
CA ILE A 396 5.09 23.52 20.06
C ILE A 396 6.51 23.53 19.49
N PHE A 397 6.67 23.51 18.16
CA PHE A 397 7.98 23.64 17.51
C PHE A 397 8.63 25.00 17.85
N ASP A 398 7.90 26.10 17.67
CA ASP A 398 8.38 27.46 17.94
C ASP A 398 8.83 27.63 19.41
N GLN A 399 8.05 27.12 20.37
CA GLN A 399 8.38 27.16 21.81
C GLN A 399 9.64 26.37 22.17
N ASN A 400 9.98 25.36 21.37
CA ASN A 400 11.17 24.52 21.56
C ASN A 400 12.35 24.93 20.67
N GLY A 401 12.27 26.11 20.03
CA GLY A 401 13.38 26.69 19.27
C GLY A 401 13.80 25.84 18.06
N THR A 402 12.85 25.15 17.43
CA THR A 402 13.07 24.36 16.22
C THR A 402 11.89 24.52 15.26
N SER A 403 12.04 24.07 14.02
CA SER A 403 10.98 23.98 13.04
C SER A 403 10.71 22.52 12.65
N MET A 404 9.56 22.27 12.03
CA MET A 404 9.24 20.96 11.49
C MET A 404 10.31 20.43 10.52
N ALA A 405 10.85 21.31 9.67
CA ALA A 405 11.86 20.93 8.68
C ALA A 405 13.20 20.57 9.34
N GLU A 406 13.62 21.35 10.34
CA GLU A 406 14.82 21.05 11.13
C GLU A 406 14.65 19.75 11.91
N TRP A 407 13.51 19.55 12.57
CA TRP A 407 13.22 18.32 13.28
C TRP A 407 13.24 17.11 12.35
N LEU A 408 12.61 17.20 11.17
CA LEU A 408 12.59 16.09 10.22
C LEU A 408 13.99 15.75 9.66
N SER A 409 14.92 16.72 9.67
CA SER A 409 16.32 16.50 9.28
C SER A 409 17.17 15.84 10.37
N ASP A 410 16.81 16.01 11.65
CA ASP A 410 17.46 15.36 12.79
C ASP A 410 16.46 15.11 13.95
N PRO A 411 15.57 14.10 13.83
CA PRO A 411 14.60 13.80 14.87
C PRO A 411 15.28 13.36 16.17
N ILE A 412 16.35 12.56 16.04
CA ILE A 412 17.05 11.93 17.15
C ILE A 412 17.75 12.99 18.01
N GLY A 413 18.51 13.90 17.39
CA GLY A 413 19.24 14.95 18.10
C GLY A 413 18.30 16.03 18.64
N THR A 414 17.20 16.32 17.95
CA THR A 414 16.19 17.27 18.44
C THR A 414 15.43 16.74 19.64
N ASN A 415 14.90 15.51 19.58
CA ASN A 415 14.18 14.89 20.70
C ASN A 415 15.10 14.64 21.92
N ARG A 416 16.41 14.43 21.71
CA ARG A 416 17.38 14.30 22.81
C ARG A 416 17.56 15.57 23.64
N ARG A 417 17.19 16.74 23.09
CA ARG A 417 17.30 18.04 23.76
C ARG A 417 16.04 18.40 24.56
N GLU A 418 15.00 17.58 24.51
CA GLU A 418 13.77 17.82 25.27
C GLU A 418 14.03 17.76 26.77
N ASP A 419 13.45 18.73 27.48
CA ASP A 419 13.44 18.74 28.94
C ASP A 419 12.19 18.01 29.45
N VAL A 420 12.39 17.05 30.35
CA VAL A 420 11.32 16.34 31.04
C VAL A 420 10.39 17.30 31.79
N THR A 421 10.90 18.44 32.28
CA THR A 421 10.07 19.46 32.94
C THR A 421 9.03 20.10 31.99
N GLY A 422 9.29 20.04 30.69
CA GLY A 422 8.42 20.54 29.63
C GLY A 422 7.33 19.57 29.18
N ARG A 423 7.25 18.38 29.78
CA ARG A 423 6.26 17.35 29.41
C ARG A 423 4.84 17.89 29.53
N ALA A 424 4.04 17.73 28.46
CA ALA A 424 2.68 18.27 28.40
C ALA A 424 1.69 17.54 29.33
N LEU A 425 1.96 16.28 29.66
CA LEU A 425 1.15 15.49 30.57
C LEU A 425 1.79 15.39 31.95
N THR A 426 1.09 15.89 32.97
CA THR A 426 1.34 15.54 34.38
C THR A 426 0.23 14.58 34.84
N PRO A 427 0.47 13.25 34.83
CA PRO A 427 -0.56 12.29 35.21
C PRO A 427 -0.87 12.43 36.71
N ASN A 428 -2.16 12.43 37.05
CA ASN A 428 -2.58 12.40 38.46
C ASN A 428 -2.47 10.96 39.03
N SER A 429 -2.51 10.84 40.36
CA SER A 429 -2.37 9.56 41.06
C SER A 429 -3.41 8.51 40.63
N ALA A 430 -4.65 8.91 40.33
CA ALA A 430 -5.69 8.00 39.86
C ALA A 430 -5.36 7.39 38.49
N ARG A 431 -4.81 8.17 37.55
CA ARG A 431 -4.39 7.68 36.23
C ARG A 431 -3.14 6.79 36.32
N ILE A 432 -2.23 7.09 37.25
CA ILE A 432 -1.09 6.21 37.52
C ILE A 432 -1.58 4.86 38.03
N ALA A 433 -2.42 4.82 39.07
CA ALA A 433 -2.94 3.58 39.63
C ALA A 433 -3.69 2.71 38.60
N ALA A 434 -4.54 3.32 37.75
CA ALA A 434 -5.20 2.60 36.66
C ALA A 434 -4.21 2.08 35.60
N GLY A 435 -3.13 2.83 35.34
CA GLY A 435 -2.08 2.44 34.41
C GLY A 435 -1.18 1.30 34.92
N GLU A 436 -0.99 1.19 36.23
CA GLU A 436 -0.17 0.14 36.86
C GLU A 436 -0.74 -1.26 36.59
N GLU A 437 -2.04 -1.47 36.82
CA GLU A 437 -2.69 -2.77 36.55
C GLU A 437 -2.57 -3.16 35.06
N ALA A 438 -2.81 -2.21 34.17
CA ALA A 438 -2.69 -2.42 32.73
C ALA A 438 -1.24 -2.68 32.31
N TYR A 439 -0.26 -2.06 32.98
CA TYR A 439 1.16 -2.25 32.72
C TYR A 439 1.67 -3.61 33.24
N GLU A 440 1.23 -4.07 34.41
CA GLU A 440 1.55 -5.41 34.92
C GLU A 440 1.00 -6.51 33.99
N LEU A 441 -0.24 -6.35 33.51
CA LEU A 441 -0.79 -7.25 32.50
C LEU A 441 0.02 -7.18 31.19
N TRP A 442 0.46 -6.00 30.79
CA TRP A 442 1.32 -5.81 29.62
C TRP A 442 2.65 -6.55 29.78
N LEU A 443 3.31 -6.47 30.94
CA LEU A 443 4.55 -7.20 31.25
C LEU A 443 4.33 -8.72 31.16
N LYS A 444 3.25 -9.20 31.76
CA LYS A 444 2.88 -10.63 31.71
C LYS A 444 2.67 -11.11 30.28
N ARG A 445 1.98 -10.33 29.45
CA ARG A 445 1.67 -10.68 28.05
C ARG A 445 2.88 -10.56 27.14
N ALA A 446 3.75 -9.57 27.36
CA ALA A 446 4.98 -9.41 26.60
C ALA A 446 6.04 -10.47 26.95
N GLY A 447 6.00 -11.01 28.18
CA GLY A 447 6.90 -12.07 28.64
C GLY A 447 8.38 -11.67 28.50
N ALA A 448 9.19 -12.58 27.96
CA ALA A 448 10.61 -12.33 27.71
C ALA A 448 10.85 -11.18 26.68
N GLY A 449 9.85 -10.82 25.87
CA GLY A 449 9.93 -9.75 24.89
C GLY A 449 9.76 -8.34 25.47
N ALA A 450 9.36 -8.18 26.73
CA ALA A 450 9.01 -6.88 27.33
C ALA A 450 10.09 -5.80 27.17
N THR A 451 11.36 -6.13 27.45
CA THR A 451 12.49 -5.20 27.29
C THR A 451 12.71 -4.81 25.84
N THR A 452 12.62 -5.77 24.91
CA THR A 452 12.75 -5.52 23.48
C THR A 452 11.63 -4.62 22.98
N VAL A 453 10.37 -4.89 23.36
CA VAL A 453 9.24 -4.06 22.94
C VAL A 453 9.38 -2.63 23.47
N ARG A 454 9.78 -2.44 24.74
CA ARG A 454 10.05 -1.10 25.29
C ARG A 454 11.14 -0.37 24.49
N SER A 455 12.23 -1.05 24.15
CA SER A 455 13.32 -0.48 23.36
C SER A 455 12.88 -0.08 21.95
N LEU A 456 12.02 -0.89 21.30
CA LEU A 456 11.49 -0.58 19.97
C LEU A 456 10.49 0.58 20.00
N LEU A 457 9.61 0.64 21.01
CA LEU A 457 8.73 1.79 21.23
C LEU A 457 9.53 3.07 21.48
N TRP A 458 10.57 3.01 22.32
CA TRP A 458 11.49 4.13 22.52
C TRP A 458 12.13 4.57 21.20
N THR A 459 12.64 3.62 20.42
CA THR A 459 13.29 3.90 19.13
C THR A 459 12.33 4.60 18.17
N TYR A 460 11.09 4.13 18.07
CA TYR A 460 10.06 4.78 17.26
C TYR A 460 9.73 6.18 17.76
N MET A 461 9.53 6.36 19.07
CA MET A 461 9.25 7.68 19.66
C MET A 461 10.40 8.67 19.36
N GLN A 462 11.65 8.23 19.51
CA GLN A 462 12.82 9.06 19.27
C GLN A 462 13.01 9.43 17.79
N ARG A 463 12.68 8.54 16.86
CA ARG A 463 12.94 8.71 15.42
C ARG A 463 11.74 9.28 14.64
N CYS A 464 10.53 9.04 15.11
CA CYS A 464 9.31 9.25 14.32
C CYS A 464 8.30 10.19 14.99
N LEU A 465 8.33 10.39 16.31
CA LEU A 465 7.42 11.33 16.98
C LEU A 465 8.09 12.68 17.20
N PRO A 466 7.49 13.78 16.74
CA PRO A 466 7.97 15.11 17.06
C PRO A 466 7.78 15.44 18.53
N LEU A 467 8.88 15.79 19.19
CA LEU A 467 8.90 16.30 20.56
C LEU A 467 7.97 15.46 21.48
N PRO A 468 8.20 14.13 21.60
CA PRO A 468 7.30 13.20 22.27
C PRO A 468 6.82 13.66 23.64
N LEU A 469 7.66 14.30 24.46
CA LEU A 469 7.26 14.75 25.80
C LEU A 469 6.27 15.92 25.73
N HIS A 470 6.46 16.83 24.78
CA HIS A 470 5.59 18.00 24.59
C HIS A 470 4.31 17.68 23.82
N THR A 471 4.30 16.61 23.03
CA THR A 471 3.14 16.21 22.21
C THR A 471 2.31 15.07 22.83
N GLU A 472 2.79 14.45 23.90
CA GLU A 472 2.08 13.40 24.63
C GLU A 472 0.71 13.89 25.13
N HIS A 473 -0.32 13.07 24.91
CA HIS A 473 -1.72 13.33 25.27
C HIS A 473 -2.36 14.51 24.51
N VAL A 474 -1.57 15.41 23.92
CA VAL A 474 -2.02 16.49 23.04
C VAL A 474 -2.31 15.95 21.65
N HIS A 475 -1.35 15.24 21.06
CA HIS A 475 -1.39 14.73 19.68
C HIS A 475 -1.35 13.21 19.58
N TRP A 476 -0.71 12.54 20.54
CA TRP A 476 -0.60 11.08 20.54
C TRP A 476 -0.87 10.48 21.92
N VAL A 477 -1.18 9.19 21.95
CA VAL A 477 -1.35 8.40 23.17
C VAL A 477 -0.77 7.01 22.95
N LEU A 478 -0.18 6.42 23.99
CA LEU A 478 0.17 5.00 24.02
C LEU A 478 -0.80 4.27 24.94
N SER A 479 -1.44 3.22 24.44
CA SER A 479 -2.33 2.36 25.22
C SER A 479 -1.75 0.97 25.41
N SER A 480 -2.12 0.34 26.52
CA SER A 480 -1.84 -1.07 26.84
C SER A 480 -3.17 -1.78 27.16
N PRO A 481 -3.96 -2.15 26.14
CA PRO A 481 -5.33 -2.59 26.32
C PRO A 481 -5.43 -3.86 27.21
N ALA A 482 -6.22 -3.75 28.28
CA ALA A 482 -6.44 -4.83 29.24
C ALA A 482 -7.64 -5.73 28.88
N VAL A 483 -8.65 -5.17 28.19
CA VAL A 483 -9.92 -5.85 27.88
C VAL A 483 -9.97 -6.24 26.40
N ILE A 484 -9.03 -7.07 25.98
CA ILE A 484 -8.99 -7.62 24.61
C ILE A 484 -8.54 -9.08 24.65
N PRO A 485 -8.90 -9.88 23.62
CA PRO A 485 -8.38 -11.23 23.48
C PRO A 485 -6.84 -11.27 23.58
N PRO A 486 -6.26 -12.29 24.24
CA PRO A 486 -4.81 -12.39 24.42
C PRO A 486 -4.01 -12.27 23.11
N HIS A 487 -4.54 -12.80 22.01
CA HIS A 487 -3.98 -12.82 20.65
C HIS A 487 -4.37 -11.59 19.80
N ARG A 488 -4.31 -10.38 20.39
CA ARG A 488 -4.58 -9.11 19.67
C ARG A 488 -3.49 -8.07 19.92
N ALA A 489 -3.83 -6.86 20.35
CA ALA A 489 -2.88 -5.80 20.60
C ALA A 489 -2.13 -6.05 21.92
N LEU A 490 -0.82 -5.83 21.93
CA LEU A 490 -0.05 -5.66 23.14
C LEU A 490 -0.03 -4.18 23.53
N SER A 491 0.28 -3.31 22.57
CA SER A 491 0.29 -1.85 22.75
C SER A 491 0.01 -1.12 21.45
N ASN A 492 -0.75 -0.02 21.52
CA ASN A 492 -1.08 0.83 20.38
C ASN A 492 -0.60 2.26 20.64
N LEU A 493 0.31 2.75 19.82
CA LEU A 493 0.67 4.15 19.75
C LEU A 493 -0.23 4.82 18.71
N SER A 494 -1.20 5.59 19.19
CA SER A 494 -2.19 6.25 18.34
C SER A 494 -1.89 7.74 18.22
N ILE A 495 -1.91 8.27 16.99
CA ILE A 495 -1.87 9.70 16.71
C ILE A 495 -3.25 10.08 16.19
N GLY A 496 -3.95 10.93 16.94
CA GLY A 496 -5.38 11.12 16.68
C GLY A 496 -6.17 9.82 16.83
N TRP A 497 -6.85 9.43 15.75
CA TRP A 497 -7.63 8.19 15.66
C TRP A 497 -6.88 7.05 14.97
N THR A 498 -5.67 7.29 14.49
CA THR A 498 -4.90 6.32 13.71
C THR A 498 -3.85 5.64 14.57
N GLU A 499 -3.79 4.30 14.53
CA GLU A 499 -2.74 3.50 15.16
C GLU A 499 -1.45 3.64 14.33
N ALA A 500 -0.57 4.56 14.71
CA ALA A 500 0.66 4.85 13.94
C ALA A 500 1.72 3.76 14.11
N LEU A 501 1.80 3.16 15.30
CA LEU A 501 2.58 1.95 15.57
C LEU A 501 1.77 1.04 16.49
N ARG A 502 1.72 -0.24 16.15
CA ARG A 502 1.00 -1.25 16.92
C ARG A 502 1.85 -2.50 17.07
N ILE A 503 1.98 -2.96 18.31
CA ILE A 503 2.56 -4.27 18.64
C ILE A 503 1.42 -5.23 18.94
N MET A 504 1.48 -6.43 18.38
CA MET A 504 0.44 -7.45 18.48
C MET A 504 1.02 -8.79 18.92
N ILE A 505 0.15 -9.63 19.45
CA ILE A 505 0.39 -11.02 19.76
C ILE A 505 -0.47 -11.84 18.79
N ASP A 506 0.13 -12.74 18.03
CA ASP A 506 -0.64 -13.65 17.18
C ASP A 506 -1.26 -14.81 17.98
N LYS A 507 -1.90 -15.77 17.29
CA LYS A 507 -2.54 -16.93 17.93
C LYS A 507 -1.52 -17.89 18.57
N ASN A 508 -0.27 -17.86 18.12
CA ASN A 508 0.83 -18.70 18.59
C ASN A 508 1.61 -18.03 19.73
N GLY A 509 1.26 -16.79 20.09
CA GLY A 509 1.96 -16.02 21.12
C GLY A 509 3.15 -15.21 20.59
N HIS A 510 3.40 -15.20 19.28
CA HIS A 510 4.50 -14.44 18.69
C HIS A 510 4.16 -12.96 18.63
N LEU A 511 5.18 -12.15 18.88
CA LEU A 511 5.08 -10.69 18.84
C LEU A 511 5.40 -10.18 17.45
N ARG A 512 4.44 -9.48 16.86
CA ARG A 512 4.51 -8.89 15.52
C ARG A 512 4.14 -7.41 15.58
N ALA A 513 4.42 -6.64 14.54
CA ALA A 513 4.11 -5.21 14.54
C ALA A 513 3.45 -4.72 13.25
N MET A 514 2.85 -3.55 13.35
CA MET A 514 2.36 -2.78 12.22
C MET A 514 2.79 -1.32 12.42
N LEU A 515 3.32 -0.69 11.38
CA LEU A 515 3.66 0.75 11.41
C LEU A 515 3.16 1.48 10.17
N HIS A 516 2.65 2.70 10.38
CA HIS A 516 2.21 3.59 9.30
C HIS A 516 3.41 4.36 8.73
N VAL A 517 3.48 4.44 7.41
CA VAL A 517 4.50 5.21 6.68
C VAL A 517 3.87 5.99 5.53
N ASN A 518 4.52 7.09 5.16
CA ASN A 518 4.22 7.80 3.92
C ASN A 518 4.87 7.07 2.73
N GLY A 519 4.07 6.58 1.78
CA GLY A 519 4.55 5.78 0.65
C GLY A 519 5.51 6.54 -0.27
N VAL A 520 5.29 7.85 -0.48
CA VAL A 520 6.17 8.69 -1.32
C VAL A 520 7.57 8.83 -0.70
N GLU A 521 7.64 9.00 0.62
CA GLU A 521 8.93 9.06 1.31
C GLU A 521 9.68 7.72 1.30
N LEU A 522 8.93 6.61 1.34
CA LEU A 522 9.51 5.28 1.37
C LEU A 522 9.96 4.83 -0.02
N LEU A 523 9.14 5.05 -1.04
CA LEU A 523 9.25 4.42 -2.36
C LEU A 523 9.55 5.42 -3.49
N GLY A 524 9.53 6.72 -3.18
CA GLY A 524 9.78 7.80 -4.12
C GLY A 524 8.50 8.41 -4.70
N PRO A 525 8.62 9.54 -5.44
CA PRO A 525 7.48 10.29 -5.98
C PRO A 525 6.61 9.48 -6.93
N ASP A 526 7.24 8.61 -7.71
CA ASP A 526 6.54 7.77 -8.70
C ASP A 526 6.07 6.45 -8.10
N MET A 527 6.52 6.11 -6.88
CA MET A 527 6.28 4.82 -6.21
C MET A 527 6.38 3.64 -7.19
N ALA A 528 7.43 3.61 -8.00
CA ALA A 528 7.57 2.58 -9.02
C ALA A 528 7.61 1.18 -8.39
N ASP A 529 7.11 0.19 -9.11
CA ASP A 529 7.12 -1.22 -8.69
C ASP A 529 8.53 -1.71 -8.29
N ASP A 530 9.55 -1.27 -9.01
CA ASP A 530 10.97 -1.55 -8.70
C ASP A 530 11.37 -1.05 -7.30
N ALA A 531 10.77 0.05 -6.81
CA ALA A 531 11.03 0.57 -5.48
C ALA A 531 10.38 -0.30 -4.39
N LEU A 532 9.19 -0.86 -4.65
CA LEU A 532 8.56 -1.83 -3.75
C LEU A 532 9.36 -3.11 -3.67
N VAL A 533 9.75 -3.67 -4.81
CA VAL A 533 10.58 -4.88 -4.88
C VAL A 533 11.86 -4.65 -4.10
N ARG A 534 12.55 -3.54 -4.35
CA ARG A 534 13.75 -3.16 -3.58
C ARG A 534 13.44 -3.14 -2.08
N PHE A 535 12.34 -2.53 -1.65
CA PHE A 535 11.97 -2.49 -0.24
C PHE A 535 11.74 -3.89 0.35
N MET A 536 10.96 -4.76 -0.30
CA MET A 536 10.71 -6.13 0.16
C MET A 536 12.00 -6.95 0.26
N ARG A 537 12.90 -6.73 -0.70
CA ARG A 537 14.23 -7.34 -0.76
C ARG A 537 15.18 -6.84 0.33
N GLN A 538 15.07 -5.56 0.69
CA GLN A 538 15.81 -4.94 1.79
C GLN A 538 15.28 -5.35 3.17
N HIS A 539 13.99 -5.70 3.26
CA HIS A 539 13.32 -6.14 4.48
C HIS A 539 12.52 -7.44 4.27
N PRO A 540 13.22 -8.58 4.07
CA PRO A 540 12.57 -9.84 3.73
C PRO A 540 11.53 -10.26 4.78
N GLY A 541 10.33 -10.60 4.32
CA GLY A 541 9.20 -11.03 5.16
C GLY A 541 8.34 -9.90 5.73
N VAL A 542 8.69 -8.62 5.51
CA VAL A 542 7.80 -7.50 5.81
C VAL A 542 6.74 -7.39 4.72
N SER A 543 5.46 -7.39 5.09
CA SER A 543 4.38 -7.14 4.13
C SER A 543 4.02 -5.67 4.09
N VAL A 544 3.65 -5.18 2.91
CA VAL A 544 3.24 -3.80 2.67
C VAL A 544 1.79 -3.82 2.25
N THR A 545 0.97 -2.97 2.88
CA THR A 545 -0.45 -2.84 2.53
C THR A 545 -0.85 -1.38 2.47
N GLU A 546 -1.84 -1.02 1.65
CA GLU A 546 -2.42 0.32 1.70
C GLU A 546 -3.23 0.48 3.00
N SER A 547 -3.13 1.64 3.63
CA SER A 547 -4.00 1.95 4.75
C SER A 547 -5.42 2.23 4.23
N PRO A 548 -6.46 1.55 4.76
CA PRO A 548 -7.84 1.83 4.37
C PRO A 548 -8.29 3.24 4.80
N TYR A 549 -7.53 3.88 5.70
CA TYR A 549 -7.78 5.22 6.18
C TYR A 549 -6.64 6.15 5.75
N GLN A 550 -6.88 6.96 4.72
CA GLN A 550 -5.93 7.95 4.20
C GLN A 550 -5.80 9.22 5.08
N ALA A 551 -5.80 9.03 6.41
CA ALA A 551 -5.66 10.11 7.38
C ALA A 551 -4.21 10.59 7.57
N ALA A 552 -3.21 9.79 7.16
CA ALA A 552 -1.79 10.12 7.31
C ALA A 552 -1.16 10.83 6.09
N GLY A 553 -1.99 11.28 5.14
CA GLY A 553 -1.56 11.95 3.91
C GLY A 553 -1.82 11.08 2.67
N PRO A 554 -1.21 11.38 1.52
CA PRO A 554 -1.32 10.53 0.35
C PRO A 554 -0.49 9.28 0.48
N PHE A 555 -0.99 8.20 -0.12
CA PHE A 555 -0.29 6.92 -0.25
C PHE A 555 0.21 6.38 1.09
N ASN A 556 -0.67 6.36 2.10
CA ASN A 556 -0.30 5.77 3.37
C ASN A 556 -0.19 4.26 3.24
N LEU A 557 0.98 3.75 3.62
CA LEU A 557 1.22 2.32 3.67
C LEU A 557 1.29 1.87 5.13
N MET A 558 0.86 0.65 5.37
CA MET A 558 1.06 -0.08 6.60
C MET A 558 2.09 -1.17 6.32
N LEU A 559 3.19 -1.12 7.06
CA LEU A 559 4.22 -2.16 7.05
C LEU A 559 3.93 -3.14 8.17
N TRP A 560 3.76 -4.42 7.86
CA TRP A 560 3.55 -5.47 8.84
C TRP A 560 4.83 -6.26 9.02
N THR A 561 5.33 -6.28 10.25
CA THR A 561 6.51 -7.05 10.61
C THR A 561 6.06 -8.35 11.22
N PRO A 562 6.59 -9.50 10.78
CA PRO A 562 6.15 -10.77 11.32
C PRO A 562 6.74 -11.05 12.71
N ASP A 563 7.87 -10.42 13.04
CA ASP A 563 8.51 -10.52 14.34
C ASP A 563 9.10 -9.16 14.82
N LEU A 564 9.63 -9.15 16.06
CA LEU A 564 10.29 -7.97 16.64
C LEU A 564 11.65 -7.64 16.03
N GLN A 565 12.34 -8.62 15.42
CA GLN A 565 13.64 -8.39 14.78
C GLN A 565 13.44 -7.62 13.47
N SER A 566 12.42 -7.99 12.70
CA SER A 566 12.00 -7.30 11.49
C SER A 566 11.56 -5.86 11.80
N LEU A 567 10.86 -5.63 12.94
CA LEU A 567 10.58 -4.27 13.41
C LEU A 567 11.87 -3.51 13.76
N ARG A 568 12.83 -4.15 14.41
CA ARG A 568 14.14 -3.53 14.68
C ARG A 568 14.83 -3.12 13.39
N ASP A 569 14.84 -4.00 12.39
CA ASP A 569 15.50 -3.77 11.11
C ASP A 569 14.83 -2.63 10.33
N LEU A 570 13.49 -2.56 10.35
CA LEU A 570 12.74 -1.43 9.79
C LEU A 570 13.03 -0.12 10.52
N LEU A 571 13.05 -0.12 11.85
CA LEU A 571 13.35 1.09 12.60
C LEU A 571 14.80 1.54 12.40
N ASP A 572 15.72 0.63 12.06
CA ASP A 572 17.10 0.94 11.73
C ASP A 572 17.30 1.51 10.32
N ASP A 573 16.32 1.38 9.42
CA ASP A 573 16.34 1.99 8.10
C ASP A 573 15.97 3.49 8.14
N THR A 574 16.86 4.33 7.59
CA THR A 574 16.65 5.79 7.58
C THR A 574 15.49 6.22 6.69
N ALA A 575 15.21 5.51 5.59
CA ALA A 575 14.08 5.80 4.70
C ALA A 575 12.75 5.43 5.37
N VAL A 576 12.69 4.28 6.05
CA VAL A 576 11.49 3.83 6.78
C VAL A 576 11.14 4.80 7.92
N THR A 577 12.13 5.15 8.73
CA THR A 577 11.90 6.08 9.85
C THR A 577 11.56 7.50 9.38
N ARG A 578 12.13 7.98 8.27
CA ARG A 578 11.71 9.23 7.63
C ARG A 578 10.27 9.15 7.17
N ALA A 579 9.89 8.08 6.49
CA ALA A 579 8.53 7.89 6.00
C ALA A 579 7.50 7.80 7.15
N ALA A 580 7.85 7.12 8.25
CA ALA A 580 7.04 7.08 9.46
C ALA A 580 6.97 8.45 10.16
N ALA A 581 8.07 9.19 10.25
CA ALA A 581 8.14 10.54 10.83
C ALA A 581 7.24 11.53 10.06
N THR A 582 7.30 11.50 8.74
CA THR A 582 6.42 12.29 7.87
C THR A 582 4.94 11.93 8.09
N ALA A 583 4.60 10.63 8.13
CA ALA A 583 3.24 10.18 8.39
C ALA A 583 2.74 10.64 9.78
N ALA A 584 3.59 10.54 10.81
CA ALA A 584 3.28 10.99 12.16
C ALA A 584 3.02 12.50 12.21
N LEU A 585 3.90 13.32 11.62
CA LEU A 585 3.71 14.77 11.49
C LEU A 585 2.37 15.10 10.84
N HIS A 586 2.05 14.41 9.75
CA HIS A 586 0.80 14.62 9.03
C HIS A 586 -0.42 14.32 9.92
N LEU A 587 -0.43 13.17 10.58
CA LEU A 587 -1.49 12.76 11.50
C LEU A 587 -1.67 13.76 12.66
N MET A 588 -0.57 14.22 13.26
CA MET A 588 -0.58 15.18 14.37
C MET A 588 -1.16 16.53 13.95
N ARG A 589 -0.93 16.96 12.70
CA ARG A 589 -1.52 18.19 12.14
C ARG A 589 -3.00 18.03 11.83
N GLN A 590 -3.46 16.85 11.42
CA GLN A 590 -4.86 16.63 11.07
C GLN A 590 -5.77 16.51 12.29
N SER A 591 -5.26 15.91 13.37
CA SER A 591 -6.13 15.32 14.37
C SER A 591 -5.58 15.45 15.79
N ARG A 592 -6.51 15.41 16.74
CA ARG A 592 -6.23 15.27 18.17
C ARG A 592 -6.77 13.91 18.64
N PRO A 593 -6.18 13.27 19.67
CA PRO A 593 -6.52 11.89 20.09
C PRO A 593 -7.98 11.62 20.49
N GLY A 594 -8.83 12.65 20.63
CA GLY A 594 -10.25 12.46 20.94
C GLY A 594 -10.48 11.57 22.16
N ARG A 595 -11.27 10.50 22.01
CA ARG A 595 -11.54 9.51 23.06
C ARG A 595 -10.38 8.55 23.35
N ASN A 596 -9.40 8.44 22.45
CA ASN A 596 -8.25 7.54 22.69
C ASN A 596 -7.43 7.96 23.92
N ARG A 597 -7.57 9.21 24.38
CA ARG A 597 -7.00 9.74 25.63
C ARG A 597 -7.34 8.90 26.86
N ASP A 598 -8.52 8.30 26.88
CA ASP A 598 -8.98 7.51 28.02
C ASP A 598 -8.25 6.16 28.13
N SER A 599 -7.68 5.68 27.02
CA SER A 599 -6.90 4.44 26.96
C SER A 599 -5.41 4.62 27.24
N HIS A 600 -4.96 5.85 27.45
CA HIS A 600 -3.55 6.16 27.60
C HIS A 600 -2.96 5.59 28.88
N ASN A 601 -1.83 4.87 28.78
CA ASN A 601 -1.08 4.34 29.92
C ASN A 601 0.19 5.18 30.18
N PRO A 602 0.17 6.12 31.14
CA PRO A 602 1.34 6.93 31.49
C PRO A 602 2.46 6.12 32.17
N VAL A 603 2.14 5.00 32.84
CA VAL A 603 3.15 4.13 33.48
C VAL A 603 4.02 3.45 32.44
N LEU A 604 3.39 2.93 31.38
CA LEU A 604 4.13 2.35 30.24
C LEU A 604 5.01 3.40 29.55
N VAL A 605 4.50 4.62 29.34
CA VAL A 605 5.31 5.71 28.76
C VAL A 605 6.49 6.07 29.66
N ASN A 606 6.29 6.22 30.96
CA ASN A 606 7.37 6.49 31.92
C ASN A 606 8.45 5.40 31.86
N ALA A 607 8.03 4.13 31.81
CA ALA A 607 8.96 3.01 31.67
C ALA A 607 9.73 3.07 30.35
N ILE A 608 9.12 3.48 29.24
CA ILE A 608 9.79 3.61 27.93
C ILE A 608 10.76 4.79 27.93
N LEU A 609 10.34 5.96 28.39
CA LEU A 609 11.12 7.19 28.35
C LEU A 609 12.16 7.31 29.47
N GLY A 610 12.12 6.41 30.46
CA GLY A 610 13.02 6.46 31.62
C GLY A 610 12.72 7.64 32.56
N VAL A 611 11.51 8.21 32.49
CA VAL A 611 11.06 9.30 33.37
C VAL A 611 10.69 8.69 34.72
N GLN A 612 11.41 9.06 35.77
CA GLN A 612 11.04 8.72 37.15
C GLN A 612 9.79 9.53 37.52
N GLY A 613 8.75 8.83 38.00
CA GLY A 613 7.47 9.43 38.42
C GLY A 613 7.51 10.03 39.81
#